data_AF-A0A7G1I985-F1
#
_entry.id   AF-A0A7G1I985-F1
#
_cell.length_a   1.000
_cell.length_b   1.000
_cell.length_c   1.000
_cell.angle_alpha   90.00
_cell.angle_beta   90.00
_cell.angle_gamma   90.00
#
_symmetry.space_group_name_H-M   'P 1'
#
loop_
_entity.id
_entity.type
_entity.pdbx_description
1 polymer ?
#
loop_
_entity_poly.entity_id
_entity_poly.type
_entity_poly.pdbx_seq_one_letter_code
_entity_poly.pdbx_strand_id
1 'polypeptide(L)'
;MLGFLKSVAIAPAELEGAFEEGIGFDGSSIEGFARVSESDTVANPDPSTFQVLPWTTGSGHHHSARIFCDITMPDGSPSWADPRHVLRRQLTKANELGFSCYVHPEIEFFLLKPGPEDGTEPVPIDNAGYFDQAVHESASSSAGMRSRRWSSWASRWSSVTTRARPASRRSICASPTRCRWPTT
;
A
#
# COMPACT_ATOMS: atom_id res chain seq x y z
N MET A 1 14.24 -6.26 3.87
CA MET A 1 13.44 -5.77 2.72
C MET A 1 13.11 -4.30 2.94
N LEU A 2 13.22 -3.45 1.91
CA LEU A 2 13.24 -1.99 2.03
C LEU A 2 11.89 -1.28 1.76
N GLY A 3 10.80 -2.02 1.58
CA GLY A 3 9.46 -1.44 1.36
C GLY A 3 9.20 -0.91 -0.06
N PHE A 4 10.12 -1.13 -1.00
CA PHE A 4 9.88 -0.82 -2.41
C PHE A 4 8.84 -1.76 -3.01
N LEU A 5 7.87 -1.18 -3.73
CA LEU A 5 6.94 -1.95 -4.54
C LEU A 5 7.68 -2.54 -5.76
N LYS A 6 7.43 -3.82 -6.02
CA LYS A 6 7.91 -4.56 -7.19
C LYS A 6 6.70 -5.14 -7.90
N SER A 7 6.77 -5.24 -9.23
CA SER A 7 5.65 -5.72 -10.05
C SER A 7 6.15 -6.40 -11.32
N VAL A 8 5.41 -7.42 -11.75
CA VAL A 8 5.50 -8.03 -13.08
C VAL A 8 4.15 -7.78 -13.78
N ALA A 9 4.19 -7.42 -15.05
CA ALA A 9 2.99 -7.22 -15.86
C ALA A 9 2.76 -8.46 -16.72
N ILE A 10 1.50 -8.91 -16.79
CA ILE A 10 1.06 -10.03 -17.63
C ILE A 10 -0.09 -9.58 -18.52
N ALA A 11 -0.29 -10.28 -19.64
CA ALA A 11 -1.45 -10.06 -20.49
C ALA A 11 -2.72 -10.63 -19.82
N PRO A 12 -3.92 -10.08 -20.11
CA PRO A 12 -5.17 -10.64 -19.57
C PRO A 12 -5.38 -12.12 -19.91
N ALA A 13 -4.84 -12.59 -21.04
CA ALA A 13 -4.90 -13.99 -21.45
C ALA A 13 -4.08 -14.94 -20.55
N GLU A 14 -3.10 -14.42 -19.80
CA GLU A 14 -2.24 -15.20 -18.89
C GLU A 14 -2.80 -15.23 -17.47
N LEU A 15 -3.89 -14.49 -17.20
CA LEU A 15 -4.42 -14.31 -15.85
C LEU A 15 -4.92 -15.61 -15.23
N GLU A 16 -5.56 -16.48 -16.01
CA GLU A 16 -6.07 -17.77 -15.54
C GLU A 16 -4.90 -18.68 -15.11
N GLY A 17 -3.88 -18.82 -15.96
CA GLY A 17 -2.66 -19.56 -15.62
C GLY A 17 -1.92 -18.97 -14.43
N ALA A 18 -1.89 -17.64 -14.29
CA ALA A 18 -1.30 -16.98 -13.12
C ALA A 18 -2.02 -17.31 -11.79
N PHE A 19 -3.32 -17.61 -11.82
CA PHE A 19 -4.05 -18.07 -10.63
C PHE A 19 -3.86 -19.55 -10.35
N GLU A 20 -3.67 -20.38 -11.39
CA GLU A 20 -3.52 -21.82 -11.26
C GLU A 20 -2.10 -22.22 -10.83
N GLU A 21 -1.09 -21.65 -11.49
CA GLU A 21 0.32 -22.04 -11.34
C GLU A 21 1.17 -21.00 -10.59
N GLY A 22 0.66 -19.77 -10.47
CA GLY A 22 1.44 -18.62 -10.00
C GLY A 22 2.42 -18.10 -11.07
N ILE A 23 3.09 -16.99 -10.77
CA ILE A 23 4.05 -16.36 -11.67
C ILE A 23 5.46 -16.57 -11.12
N GLY A 24 6.27 -17.37 -11.81
CA GLY A 24 7.68 -17.56 -11.48
C GLY A 24 8.50 -16.27 -11.68
N PHE A 25 9.36 -15.94 -10.73
CA PHE A 25 10.32 -14.85 -10.85
C PHE A 25 11.61 -15.15 -10.07
N ASP A 26 12.70 -14.53 -10.52
CA ASP A 26 14.02 -14.65 -9.90
C ASP A 26 14.08 -13.84 -8.59
N GLY A 27 14.14 -14.56 -7.46
CA GLY A 27 14.20 -13.98 -6.12
C GLY A 27 15.51 -13.22 -5.84
N SER A 28 16.58 -13.48 -6.60
CA SER A 28 17.86 -12.77 -6.44
C SER A 28 17.76 -11.30 -6.88
N SER A 29 16.83 -10.99 -7.77
CA SER A 29 16.56 -9.64 -8.29
C SER A 29 15.83 -8.72 -7.27
N ILE A 30 15.48 -9.22 -6.08
CA ILE A 30 14.86 -8.43 -5.01
C ILE A 30 15.82 -8.23 -3.83
N GLU A 31 16.21 -6.97 -3.60
CA GLU A 31 17.05 -6.60 -2.47
C GLU A 31 16.43 -6.98 -1.11
N GLY A 32 17.11 -7.88 -0.41
CA GLY A 32 16.67 -8.44 0.87
C GLY A 32 16.18 -9.89 0.81
N PHE A 33 16.01 -10.48 -0.38
CA PHE A 33 15.87 -11.93 -0.58
C PHE A 33 17.23 -12.61 -0.85
N ALA A 34 18.19 -11.87 -1.40
CA ALA A 34 19.44 -12.36 -2.00
C ALA A 34 20.49 -13.03 -1.07
N ARG A 35 20.29 -13.15 0.25
CA ARG A 35 21.31 -13.77 1.14
C ARG A 35 21.03 -15.22 1.55
N VAL A 36 19.79 -15.71 1.37
CA VAL A 36 19.37 -17.04 1.85
C VAL A 36 18.57 -17.83 0.80
N SER A 37 18.17 -17.22 -0.31
CA SER A 37 17.39 -17.90 -1.35
C SER A 37 17.65 -17.28 -2.72
N GLU A 38 18.74 -17.69 -3.36
CA GLU A 38 18.97 -17.53 -4.82
C GLU A 38 18.11 -18.50 -5.64
N SER A 39 16.95 -18.91 -5.11
CA SER A 39 16.02 -19.81 -5.78
C SER A 39 14.99 -19.00 -6.54
N ASP A 40 14.58 -19.53 -7.68
CA ASP A 40 13.32 -19.16 -8.32
C ASP A 40 12.21 -19.19 -7.26
N THR A 41 11.35 -18.17 -7.28
CA THR A 41 10.20 -18.05 -6.38
C THR A 41 8.94 -17.83 -7.18
N VAL A 42 7.79 -18.10 -6.57
CA VAL A 42 6.49 -18.01 -7.23
C VAL A 42 5.67 -16.92 -6.56
N ALA A 43 5.17 -15.98 -7.36
CA ALA A 43 4.22 -14.96 -6.94
C ALA A 43 2.79 -15.47 -7.19
N ASN A 44 2.04 -15.70 -6.13
CA ASN A 44 0.67 -16.20 -6.18
C ASN A 44 -0.32 -15.04 -6.01
N PRO A 45 -1.12 -14.67 -7.03
CA PRO A 45 -2.03 -13.54 -6.95
C PRO A 45 -3.17 -13.77 -5.93
N ASP A 46 -3.43 -12.80 -5.06
CA ASP A 46 -4.56 -12.82 -4.12
C ASP A 46 -5.77 -12.11 -4.76
N PRO A 47 -6.79 -12.84 -5.24
CA PRO A 47 -7.92 -12.25 -5.98
C PRO A 47 -8.73 -11.25 -5.13
N SER A 48 -8.68 -11.36 -3.80
CA SER A 48 -9.35 -10.41 -2.90
C SER A 48 -8.76 -8.99 -2.96
N THR A 49 -7.58 -8.85 -3.56
CA THR A 49 -6.85 -7.59 -3.70
C THR A 49 -6.94 -6.97 -5.09
N PHE A 50 -7.72 -7.57 -6.00
CA PHE A 50 -7.88 -7.05 -7.35
C PHE A 50 -8.44 -5.62 -7.35
N GLN A 51 -7.76 -4.73 -8.06
CA GLN A 51 -8.17 -3.34 -8.20
C GLN A 51 -7.85 -2.82 -9.60
N VAL A 52 -8.88 -2.35 -10.32
CA VAL A 52 -8.69 -1.58 -11.56
C VAL A 52 -8.06 -0.24 -11.22
N LEU A 53 -7.02 0.11 -11.95
CA LEU A 53 -6.30 1.34 -11.68
C LEU A 53 -7.02 2.53 -12.33
N PRO A 54 -7.04 3.71 -11.68
CA PRO A 54 -7.89 4.82 -12.11
C PRO A 54 -7.41 5.51 -13.39
N TRP A 55 -6.23 5.14 -13.91
CA TRP A 55 -5.71 5.69 -15.16
C TRP A 55 -6.48 5.19 -16.37
N THR A 56 -6.90 6.15 -17.19
CA THR A 56 -7.61 5.91 -18.44
C THR A 56 -6.73 6.25 -19.63
N THR A 57 -6.95 5.59 -20.75
CA THR A 57 -6.40 6.00 -22.05
C THR A 57 -7.01 7.34 -22.48
N GLY A 58 -6.47 7.95 -23.54
CA GLY A 58 -7.09 9.14 -24.18
C GLY A 58 -8.51 8.90 -24.70
N SER A 59 -8.93 7.63 -24.86
CA SER A 59 -10.28 7.20 -25.20
C SER A 59 -11.19 6.94 -23.98
N GLY A 60 -10.71 7.15 -22.77
CA GLY A 60 -11.49 6.99 -21.53
C GLY A 60 -11.60 5.56 -21.00
N HIS A 61 -10.91 4.59 -21.60
CA HIS A 61 -10.94 3.19 -21.14
C HIS A 61 -9.84 2.92 -20.11
N HIS A 62 -10.16 2.14 -19.07
CA HIS A 62 -9.15 1.57 -18.18
C HIS A 62 -8.34 0.52 -18.93
N HIS A 63 -7.02 0.54 -18.75
CA HIS A 63 -6.10 -0.35 -19.46
C HIS A 63 -5.23 -1.19 -18.53
N SER A 64 -5.39 -1.05 -17.21
CA SER A 64 -4.57 -1.77 -16.24
C SER A 64 -5.30 -2.01 -14.94
N ALA A 65 -4.99 -3.14 -14.31
CA ALA A 65 -5.40 -3.48 -12.96
C ALA A 65 -4.17 -3.96 -12.19
N ARG A 66 -4.27 -4.02 -10.86
CA ARG A 66 -3.26 -4.60 -9.98
C ARG A 66 -3.86 -5.68 -9.09
N ILE A 67 -3.03 -6.62 -8.71
CA ILE A 67 -3.30 -7.67 -7.72
C ILE A 67 -2.03 -7.78 -6.88
N PHE A 68 -2.16 -7.87 -5.56
CA PHE A 68 -1.04 -8.20 -4.70
C PHE A 68 -0.81 -9.71 -4.71
N CYS A 69 0.45 -10.12 -4.70
CA CYS A 69 0.82 -11.52 -4.65
C CYS A 69 1.44 -11.87 -3.30
N ASP A 70 1.18 -13.09 -2.83
CA ASP A 70 1.98 -13.73 -1.79
C ASP A 70 3.12 -14.50 -2.44
N ILE A 71 4.29 -14.54 -1.79
CA ILE A 71 5.46 -15.21 -2.35
C ILE A 71 5.59 -16.61 -1.75
N THR A 72 5.69 -17.63 -2.59
CA THR A 72 5.97 -19.02 -2.20
C THR A 72 7.28 -19.50 -2.79
N MET A 73 7.83 -20.52 -2.15
CA MET A 73 8.95 -21.29 -2.65
C MET A 73 8.45 -22.29 -3.72
N PRO A 74 9.34 -22.87 -4.54
CA PRO A 74 8.96 -23.88 -5.55
C PRO A 74 8.31 -25.14 -5.00
N ASP A 75 8.53 -25.45 -3.71
CA ASP A 75 7.88 -26.56 -3.00
C ASP A 75 6.45 -26.22 -2.53
N GLY A 76 5.94 -25.03 -2.85
CA GLY A 76 4.63 -24.52 -2.45
C GLY A 76 4.58 -23.94 -1.04
N SER A 77 5.67 -24.01 -0.26
CA SER A 77 5.72 -23.42 1.07
C SER A 77 5.77 -21.89 1.02
N PRO A 78 5.17 -21.17 1.98
CA PRO A 78 5.22 -19.72 1.99
C PRO A 78 6.64 -19.21 2.25
N SER A 79 7.01 -18.13 1.56
CA SER A 79 8.30 -17.49 1.81
C SER A 79 8.31 -16.81 3.18
N TRP A 80 9.32 -17.14 3.99
CA TRP A 80 9.51 -16.53 5.31
C TRP A 80 10.00 -15.08 5.23
N ALA A 81 10.55 -14.69 4.08
CA ALA A 81 11.03 -13.34 3.81
C ALA A 81 9.92 -12.41 3.30
N ASP A 82 8.78 -12.94 2.85
CA ASP A 82 7.65 -12.13 2.38
C ASP A 82 7.05 -11.31 3.55
N PRO A 83 7.11 -9.96 3.50
CA PRO A 83 6.59 -9.11 4.55
C PRO A 83 5.07 -9.25 4.72
N ARG A 84 4.32 -9.57 3.66
CA ARG A 84 2.87 -9.80 3.73
C ARG A 84 2.58 -11.08 4.51
N HIS A 85 3.33 -12.16 4.23
CA HIS A 85 3.26 -13.39 5.02
C HIS A 85 3.71 -13.18 6.48
N VAL A 86 4.77 -12.41 6.73
CA VAL A 86 5.20 -12.03 8.09
C VAL A 86 4.08 -11.33 8.84
N LEU A 87 3.41 -10.34 8.24
CA LEU A 87 2.29 -9.62 8.85
C LEU A 87 1.14 -10.57 9.17
N ARG A 88 0.74 -11.43 8.24
CA ARG A 88 -0.34 -12.42 8.47
C ARG A 88 -0.04 -13.33 9.66
N ARG A 89 1.19 -13.82 9.81
CA ARG A 89 1.59 -14.64 10.96
C ARG A 89 1.43 -13.90 12.29
N GLN A 90 1.75 -12.60 12.35
CA GLN A 90 1.55 -11.82 13.58
C GLN A 90 0.06 -11.56 13.84
N LEU A 91 -0.73 -11.30 12.81
CA LEU A 91 -2.18 -11.13 12.93
C LEU A 91 -2.86 -12.41 13.42
N THR A 92 -2.46 -13.58 12.93
CA THR A 92 -2.97 -14.87 13.40
C THR A 92 -2.66 -15.08 14.89
N LYS A 93 -1.41 -14.83 15.31
CA LYS A 93 -1.04 -14.92 16.74
C LYS A 93 -1.85 -13.97 17.62
N ALA A 94 -2.06 -12.74 17.16
CA ALA A 94 -2.91 -11.78 17.88
C ALA A 94 -4.36 -12.29 17.98
N ASN A 95 -4.88 -12.88 16.90
CA ASN A 95 -6.22 -13.45 16.86
C ASN A 95 -6.40 -14.63 17.81
N GLU A 96 -5.41 -15.54 17.88
CA GLU A 96 -5.38 -16.69 18.80
C GLU A 96 -5.42 -16.25 20.27
N LEU A 97 -4.85 -15.09 20.58
CA LEU A 97 -4.92 -14.46 21.90
C LEU A 97 -6.22 -13.67 22.13
N GLY A 98 -7.16 -13.70 21.19
CA GLY A 98 -8.45 -13.02 21.27
C GLY A 98 -8.44 -11.56 20.84
N PHE A 99 -7.38 -11.07 20.19
CA PHE A 99 -7.30 -9.68 19.73
C PHE A 99 -7.76 -9.51 18.28
N SER A 100 -8.22 -8.30 17.96
CA SER A 100 -8.43 -7.82 16.60
C SER A 100 -7.63 -6.54 16.40
N CYS A 101 -6.94 -6.43 15.27
CA CYS A 101 -6.05 -5.32 14.96
C CYS A 101 -6.65 -4.45 13.84
N TYR A 102 -6.74 -3.14 14.08
CA TYR A 102 -7.13 -2.15 13.07
C TYR A 102 -6.03 -1.11 12.93
N VAL A 103 -5.70 -0.77 11.68
CA VAL A 103 -4.62 0.17 11.34
C VAL A 103 -5.17 1.22 10.38
N HIS A 104 -4.96 2.49 10.69
CA HIS A 104 -5.23 3.63 9.82
C HIS A 104 -3.92 4.38 9.58
N PRO A 105 -3.25 4.18 8.44
CA PRO A 105 -2.03 4.92 8.14
C PRO A 105 -2.36 6.36 7.72
N GLU A 106 -1.64 7.31 8.28
CA GLU A 106 -1.59 8.70 7.82
C GLU A 106 -0.29 8.89 7.06
N ILE A 107 -0.38 8.98 5.73
CA ILE A 107 0.78 9.09 4.84
C ILE A 107 0.92 10.55 4.44
N GLU A 108 1.91 11.22 5.04
CA GLU A 108 2.30 12.58 4.68
C GLU A 108 3.38 12.56 3.60
N PHE A 109 3.30 13.47 2.65
CA PHE A 109 4.27 13.63 1.57
C PHE A 109 4.39 15.10 1.16
N PHE A 110 5.51 15.46 0.53
CA PHE A 110 5.75 16.80 0.00
C PHE A 110 5.44 16.84 -1.50
N LEU A 111 4.84 17.95 -1.95
CA LEU A 111 4.72 18.29 -3.37
C LEU A 111 5.78 19.33 -3.73
N LEU A 112 6.61 18.98 -4.70
CA LEU A 112 7.73 19.79 -5.16
C LEU A 112 7.49 20.20 -6.61
N LYS A 113 8.04 21.34 -7.02
CA LYS A 113 8.17 21.69 -8.44
C LYS A 113 9.06 20.66 -9.15
N PRO A 114 8.96 20.54 -10.49
CA PRO A 114 9.88 19.71 -11.25
C PRO A 114 11.33 19.96 -10.80
N GLY A 115 11.99 18.86 -10.42
CA GLY A 115 13.30 18.92 -9.79
C GLY A 115 14.34 19.50 -10.75
N PRO A 116 15.26 20.33 -10.25
CA PRO A 116 16.29 20.92 -11.09
C PRO A 116 17.32 19.85 -11.51
N GLU A 117 17.75 19.88 -12.77
CA GLU A 117 18.69 18.88 -13.32
C GLU A 117 20.12 19.05 -12.81
N ASP A 118 20.41 20.17 -12.15
CA ASP A 118 21.74 20.57 -11.68
C ASP A 118 22.05 20.17 -10.23
N GLY A 119 21.12 19.45 -9.58
CA GLY A 119 21.27 19.03 -8.18
C GLY A 119 21.05 20.14 -7.16
N THR A 120 20.47 21.28 -7.56
CA THR A 120 20.05 22.32 -6.61
C THR A 120 18.88 21.86 -5.73
N GLU A 121 18.67 22.58 -4.63
CA GLU A 121 17.67 22.20 -3.62
C GLU A 121 16.25 22.18 -4.22
N PRO A 122 15.46 21.12 -3.99
CA PRO A 122 14.09 21.05 -4.48
C PRO A 122 13.21 22.15 -3.88
N VAL A 123 12.37 22.75 -4.71
CA VAL A 123 11.49 23.86 -4.30
C VAL A 123 10.07 23.34 -4.05
N PRO A 124 9.49 23.56 -2.86
CA PRO A 124 8.08 23.24 -2.58
C PRO A 124 7.12 23.92 -3.56
N ILE A 125 5.96 23.31 -3.81
CA ILE A 125 4.94 23.91 -4.67
C ILE A 125 4.24 25.12 -4.01
N ASP A 126 4.21 25.16 -2.67
CA ASP A 126 3.62 26.22 -1.86
C ASP A 126 4.40 26.42 -0.55
N ASN A 127 3.97 27.41 0.25
CA ASN A 127 4.48 27.68 1.61
C ASN A 127 3.36 27.56 2.67
N ALA A 128 2.32 26.76 2.38
CA ALA A 128 1.16 26.66 3.26
C ALA A 128 1.52 25.95 4.58
N GLY A 129 0.95 26.44 5.68
CA GLY A 129 1.11 25.87 7.01
C GLY A 129 0.02 24.88 7.37
N TYR A 130 0.07 24.42 8.63
CA TYR A 130 -0.92 23.50 9.17
C TYR A 130 -2.32 24.13 9.14
N PHE A 131 -3.26 23.44 8.49
CA PHE A 131 -4.66 23.84 8.38
C PHE A 131 -4.92 25.09 7.51
N ASP A 132 -3.95 25.50 6.70
CA ASP A 132 -4.13 26.58 5.73
C ASP A 132 -4.92 26.11 4.50
N GLN A 133 -5.79 26.98 3.98
CA GLN A 133 -6.48 26.76 2.72
C GLN A 133 -5.58 27.19 1.57
N ALA A 134 -4.72 26.30 1.07
CA ALA A 134 -3.89 26.57 -0.09
C ALA A 134 -4.76 26.72 -1.35
N VAL A 135 -4.82 27.93 -1.94
CA VAL A 135 -5.70 28.27 -3.08
C VAL A 135 -4.96 28.44 -4.41
N HIS A 136 -3.76 27.83 -4.55
CA HIS A 136 -2.74 28.04 -5.60
C HIS A 136 -1.84 29.26 -5.38
N GLU A 137 -0.52 29.07 -5.51
CA GLU A 137 0.38 30.13 -5.97
C GLU A 137 1.17 29.63 -7.19
N SER A 138 0.66 29.91 -8.38
CA SER A 138 1.37 29.70 -9.65
C SER A 138 1.64 31.06 -10.29
N ALA A 139 2.92 31.46 -10.35
CA ALA A 139 3.53 32.58 -11.11
C ALA A 139 3.78 33.94 -10.41
N SER A 140 5.08 34.23 -10.26
CA SER A 140 5.80 35.52 -10.30
C SER A 140 5.33 36.72 -9.48
N SER A 141 6.08 37.03 -8.42
CA SER A 141 6.70 38.36 -8.30
C SER A 141 8.03 38.28 -7.54
N SER A 142 9.07 38.79 -8.20
CA SER A 142 10.39 39.02 -7.65
C SER A 142 10.32 40.07 -6.54
N ALA A 143 10.50 39.68 -5.28
CA ALA A 143 11.00 40.56 -4.22
C ALA A 143 11.43 39.75 -2.99
N GLY A 144 12.75 39.57 -2.85
CA GLY A 144 13.47 39.59 -1.58
C GLY A 144 12.94 38.82 -0.36
N MET A 145 13.85 38.00 0.17
CA MET A 145 14.26 38.08 1.58
C MET A 145 13.41 37.28 2.59
N ARG A 146 13.83 36.03 2.89
CA ARG A 146 14.69 35.65 4.04
C ARG A 146 14.51 34.16 4.32
N SER A 147 15.60 33.42 4.20
CA SER A 147 15.75 32.11 4.82
C SER A 147 15.57 32.23 6.33
N ARG A 148 14.46 31.74 6.88
CA ARG A 148 14.35 31.48 8.31
C ARG A 148 13.56 30.21 8.59
N ARG A 149 14.36 29.17 8.85
CA ARG A 149 14.19 28.16 9.90
C ARG A 149 13.05 27.16 9.67
N TRP A 150 13.44 26.00 9.14
CA TRP A 150 12.76 24.74 9.37
C TRP A 150 12.72 24.48 10.88
N SER A 151 11.55 24.62 11.50
CA SER A 151 11.32 24.25 12.89
C SER A 151 10.26 23.14 12.97
N SER A 152 10.77 21.91 12.92
CA SER A 152 10.42 20.77 13.78
C SER A 152 8.96 20.59 14.23
N TRP A 153 8.05 20.06 13.43
CA TRP A 153 6.81 19.47 13.99
C TRP A 153 6.35 18.27 13.18
N ALA A 154 6.41 17.10 13.82
CA ALA A 154 5.65 15.90 13.48
C ALA A 154 5.27 15.26 14.82
N SER A 155 4.20 15.75 15.43
CA SER A 155 3.59 15.11 16.60
C SER A 155 2.85 13.87 16.10
N ARG A 156 3.58 12.75 16.11
CA ARG A 156 3.16 11.39 15.76
C ARG A 156 1.83 10.99 16.43
N TRP A 157 0.80 10.77 15.61
CA TRP A 157 -0.37 9.96 15.96
C TRP A 157 -0.53 8.85 14.93
N SER A 158 0.22 7.76 15.07
CA SER A 158 -0.16 6.49 14.42
C SER A 158 -0.90 5.66 15.46
N SER A 159 -2.23 5.71 15.46
CA SER A 159 -3.02 4.87 16.36
C SER A 159 -3.19 3.48 15.75
N VAL A 160 -2.48 2.49 16.29
CA VAL A 160 -2.87 1.08 16.13
C VAL A 160 -3.81 0.76 17.28
N THR A 161 -5.06 0.44 16.97
CA THR A 161 -6.03 0.05 18.00
C THR A 161 -6.15 -1.47 18.00
N THR A 162 -5.76 -2.08 19.12
CA THR A 162 -5.98 -3.50 19.38
C THR A 162 -7.16 -3.64 20.33
N ARG A 163 -8.22 -4.34 19.90
CA ARG A 163 -9.39 -4.61 20.76
C ARG A 163 -9.43 -6.09 21.11
N ALA A 164 -9.44 -6.41 22.39
CA ALA A 164 -9.72 -7.78 22.86
C ALA A 164 -11.21 -8.09 22.62
N ARG A 165 -11.52 -9.28 22.10
CA ARG A 165 -12.90 -9.77 22.02
C ARG A 165 -13.37 -10.08 23.45
N PRO A 166 -14.47 -9.48 23.95
CA PRO A 166 -14.99 -9.84 25.25
C PRO A 166 -15.48 -11.29 25.23
N ALA A 167 -15.02 -12.10 26.19
CA ALA A 167 -15.55 -13.43 26.45
C ALA A 167 -17.03 -13.29 26.84
N SER A 168 -17.90 -13.81 25.97
CA SER A 168 -19.35 -13.99 26.17
C SER A 168 -20.11 -12.82 26.82
N ARG A 169 -20.71 -11.94 26.01
CA ARG A 169 -22.01 -11.34 26.38
C ARG A 169 -22.96 -11.34 25.20
N ARG A 170 -24.17 -11.79 25.51
CA ARG A 170 -25.34 -11.94 24.64
C ARG A 170 -25.67 -10.64 23.91
N SER A 171 -26.27 -10.81 22.74
CA SER A 171 -26.89 -9.79 21.89
C SER A 171 -27.39 -8.53 22.62
N ILE A 172 -27.09 -7.37 22.05
CA ILE A 172 -28.11 -6.33 21.87
C ILE A 172 -28.27 -6.18 20.36
N CYS A 173 -29.24 -6.92 19.83
CA CYS A 173 -29.87 -6.54 18.59
C CYS A 173 -30.56 -5.19 18.81
N ALA A 174 -30.17 -4.19 18.02
CA ALA A 174 -31.08 -3.16 17.58
C ALA A 174 -30.97 -3.14 16.05
N SER A 175 -31.79 -3.96 15.40
CA SER A 175 -32.11 -3.88 13.98
C SER A 175 -33.62 -3.61 13.90
N PRO A 176 -34.16 -2.93 12.86
CA PRO A 176 -34.11 -3.48 11.50
C PRO A 176 -34.10 -2.44 10.35
N THR A 177 -33.24 -2.62 9.35
CA THR A 177 -33.76 -2.64 7.97
C THR A 177 -32.87 -3.52 7.08
N ARG A 178 -33.52 -4.52 6.48
CA ARG A 178 -33.01 -5.44 5.45
C ARG A 178 -32.70 -4.67 4.16
N CYS A 179 -31.59 -4.98 3.51
CA CYS A 179 -31.50 -4.92 2.05
C CYS A 179 -31.12 -6.32 1.55
N ARG A 180 -32.09 -7.02 0.96
CA ARG A 180 -31.87 -8.19 0.09
C ARG A 180 -31.70 -7.65 -1.33
N TRP A 181 -30.68 -8.13 -2.04
CA TRP A 181 -30.58 -7.97 -3.49
C TRP A 181 -31.50 -9.01 -4.18
N PRO A 182 -32.26 -8.63 -5.22
CA PRO A 182 -33.00 -9.59 -6.03
C PRO A 182 -32.07 -10.25 -7.05
N THR A 183 -32.17 -11.57 -7.14
CA THR A 183 -31.69 -12.39 -8.25
C THR A 183 -32.70 -12.38 -9.39
N THR A 184 -32.25 -11.98 -10.57
CA THR A 184 -32.65 -12.53 -11.88
C THR A 184 -31.41 -12.51 -12.76
#